data_AF-A0A1F9IK90-F1
#
_entry.id   AF-A0A1F9IK90-F1
#
_cell.length_a   1.000
_cell.length_b   1.000
_cell.length_c   1.000
_cell.angle_alpha   90.00
_cell.angle_beta   90.00
_cell.angle_gamma   90.00
#
_symmetry.space_group_name_H-M   'P 1'
#
loop_
_entity.id
_entity.type
_entity.pdbx_description
1 polymer ?
#
loop_
_entity_poly.entity_id
_entity_poly.type
_entity_poly.pdbx_seq_one_letter_code
_entity_poly.pdbx_strand_id
1 'polypeptide(L)'
;MSDSSRISPDVFISYASEDRETIAKPLVELLTAVGIKVWFDQFDLKIGDSLTRKIDNGLANCRYGVVILSTSFFGKHYTNRELAGLAQREVDGEKIILPVWVGINERQVREFSPPLADRIAGFWDDGIVSVVSKLIEVIKPELIETLLKRKIIALSCLTTGKEVVDVVVGCHFSYSHYDDPNDEAEINLVGGFIQELRDLGDIWDEIDATDQMRASFRTADLIKELEVAGWTVYGVKMKGKKMVAGVVGEWEWCAIAVIRGIPESIVFMDDQIYIFRTG
;
A
#
# COMPACT_ATOMS: atom_id res chain seq x y z
N MET A 1 -7.20 -12.90 36.63
CA MET A 1 -6.05 -12.07 36.20
C MET A 1 -5.81 -12.43 34.75
N SER A 2 -6.30 -11.61 33.83
CA SER A 2 -6.21 -11.85 32.38
C SER A 2 -4.80 -11.53 31.91
N ASP A 3 -4.12 -12.55 31.42
CA ASP A 3 -2.87 -12.44 30.67
C ASP A 3 -3.18 -11.75 29.33
N SER A 4 -3.05 -10.43 29.30
CA SER A 4 -3.00 -9.69 28.04
C SER A 4 -1.58 -9.80 27.50
N SER A 5 -1.32 -10.81 26.67
CA SER A 5 -0.12 -10.83 25.85
C SER A 5 -0.11 -9.57 24.99
N ARG A 6 0.55 -8.50 25.45
CA ARG A 6 0.80 -7.31 24.64
C ARG A 6 1.62 -7.79 23.45
N ILE A 7 0.99 -7.83 22.30
CA ILE A 7 1.65 -8.20 21.06
C ILE A 7 2.70 -7.11 20.80
N SER A 8 3.98 -7.45 20.95
CA SER A 8 5.09 -6.56 20.60
C SER A 8 5.10 -6.35 19.08
N PRO A 9 5.25 -5.11 18.58
CA PRO A 9 5.43 -4.86 17.16
C PRO A 9 6.68 -5.56 16.62
N ASP A 10 6.64 -5.95 15.36
CA ASP A 10 7.77 -6.62 14.68
C ASP A 10 8.87 -5.60 14.35
N VAL A 11 8.45 -4.39 13.94
CA VAL A 11 9.33 -3.33 13.44
C VAL A 11 8.83 -1.94 13.83
N PHE A 12 9.75 -0.99 14.06
CA PHE A 12 9.43 0.44 14.05
C PHE A 12 9.99 1.12 12.80
N ILE A 13 9.39 2.23 12.39
CA ILE A 13 9.87 3.00 11.22
C ILE A 13 10.28 4.39 11.68
N SER A 14 11.57 4.72 11.54
CA SER A 14 12.15 6.03 11.80
C SER A 14 12.27 6.83 10.51
N TYR A 15 11.75 8.05 10.50
CA TYR A 15 11.67 8.90 9.32
C TYR A 15 11.75 10.38 9.71
N ALA A 16 12.17 11.25 8.78
CA ALA A 16 12.04 12.68 8.97
C ALA A 16 10.56 13.08 8.85
N SER A 17 10.06 13.99 9.70
CA SER A 17 8.63 14.37 9.71
C SER A 17 8.08 14.79 8.33
N GLU A 18 8.94 15.33 7.47
CA GLU A 18 8.65 15.74 6.09
C GLU A 18 8.30 14.56 5.17
N ASP A 19 8.80 13.36 5.47
CA ASP A 19 8.60 12.15 4.67
C ASP A 19 7.38 11.33 5.13
N ARG A 20 6.61 11.84 6.10
CA ARG A 20 5.53 11.11 6.77
C ARG A 20 4.47 10.62 5.78
N GLU A 21 3.89 11.54 5.01
CA GLU A 21 2.74 11.24 4.15
C GLU A 21 3.14 10.58 2.83
N THR A 22 4.30 10.92 2.28
CA THR A 22 4.73 10.47 0.95
C THR A 22 5.50 9.16 0.95
N ILE A 23 6.19 8.83 2.05
CA ILE A 23 7.05 7.64 2.13
C ILE A 23 6.63 6.74 3.29
N ALA A 24 6.64 7.28 4.51
CA ALA A 24 6.57 6.46 5.70
C ALA A 24 5.19 5.82 5.86
N LYS A 25 4.10 6.58 5.66
CA LYS A 25 2.73 6.08 5.75
C LYS A 25 2.40 5.02 4.68
N PRO A 26 2.68 5.21 3.38
CA PRO A 26 2.51 4.14 2.39
C PRO A 26 3.27 2.86 2.75
N LEU A 27 4.50 2.99 3.27
CA LEU A 27 5.30 1.84 3.69
C LEU A 27 4.66 1.10 4.89
N VAL A 28 4.16 1.83 5.88
CA VAL A 28 3.43 1.26 7.03
C VAL A 28 2.19 0.52 6.58
N GLU A 29 1.40 1.12 5.70
CA GLU A 29 0.15 0.56 5.19
C GLU A 29 0.42 -0.78 4.48
N LEU A 30 1.42 -0.82 3.59
CA LEU A 30 1.75 -2.04 2.86
C LEU A 30 2.36 -3.11 3.77
N LEU A 31 3.26 -2.76 4.69
CA LEU A 31 3.81 -3.70 5.68
C LEU A 31 2.72 -4.28 6.58
N THR A 32 1.78 -3.46 7.01
CA THR A 32 0.65 -3.91 7.85
C THR A 32 -0.26 -4.86 7.07
N ALA A 33 -0.55 -4.53 5.81
CA ALA A 33 -1.35 -5.36 4.91
C ALA A 33 -0.77 -6.76 4.67
N VAL A 34 0.55 -6.86 4.56
CA VAL A 34 1.25 -8.15 4.41
C VAL A 34 1.44 -8.90 5.74
N GLY A 35 0.99 -8.32 6.87
CA GLY A 35 0.96 -8.99 8.18
C GLY A 35 2.16 -8.69 9.08
N ILE A 36 2.93 -7.63 8.80
CA ILE A 36 3.98 -7.11 9.67
C ILE A 36 3.36 -6.10 10.64
N LYS A 37 3.65 -6.26 11.94
CA LYS A 37 3.17 -5.33 12.97
C LYS A 37 4.12 -4.16 13.08
N VAL A 38 3.66 -2.98 12.64
CA VAL A 38 4.48 -1.77 12.58
C VAL A 38 4.17 -0.82 13.73
N TRP A 39 5.20 -0.25 14.34
CA TRP A 39 5.09 0.86 15.29
C TRP A 39 5.47 2.19 14.61
N PHE A 40 4.48 3.07 14.40
CA PHE A 40 4.63 4.23 13.51
C PHE A 40 4.63 5.62 14.18
N ASP A 41 3.62 5.94 14.99
CA ASP A 41 3.35 7.34 15.41
C ASP A 41 4.32 7.93 16.45
N GLN A 42 5.35 7.20 16.90
CA GLN A 42 6.29 7.67 17.93
C GLN A 42 7.71 7.94 17.41
N PHE A 43 7.94 7.82 16.09
CA PHE A 43 9.29 7.83 15.50
C PHE A 43 9.50 8.90 14.42
N ASP A 44 8.68 9.95 14.40
CA ASP A 44 8.90 11.12 13.56
C ASP A 44 10.10 11.93 14.06
N LEU A 45 11.12 12.14 13.24
CA LEU A 45 12.35 12.82 13.64
C LEU A 45 12.27 14.33 13.43
N LYS A 46 12.46 15.10 14.51
CA LYS A 46 12.50 16.57 14.50
C LYS A 46 13.92 17.08 14.71
N ILE A 47 14.15 18.33 14.31
CA ILE A 47 15.43 19.01 14.53
C ILE A 47 15.72 19.07 16.03
N GLY A 48 16.91 18.61 16.43
CA GLY A 48 17.34 18.57 17.83
C GLY A 48 17.00 17.27 18.58
N ASP A 49 16.22 16.37 17.99
CA ASP A 49 16.05 15.02 18.55
C ASP A 49 17.38 14.26 18.53
N SER A 50 17.62 13.41 19.53
CA SER A 50 18.75 12.46 19.45
C SER A 50 18.31 11.22 18.70
N LEU A 51 18.97 10.97 17.57
CA LEU A 51 18.72 9.81 16.72
C LEU A 51 18.93 8.51 17.51
N THR A 52 20.08 8.39 18.18
CA THR A 52 20.44 7.21 18.96
C THR A 52 19.39 6.88 20.01
N ARG A 53 18.87 7.88 20.75
CA ARG A 53 17.85 7.66 21.78
C ARG A 53 16.51 7.21 21.20
N LYS A 54 16.08 7.76 20.06
CA LYS A 54 14.86 7.29 19.39
C LYS A 54 15.01 5.84 18.96
N ILE A 55 16.15 5.49 18.37
CA ILE A 55 16.44 4.13 17.93
C ILE A 55 16.48 3.16 19.13
N ASP A 56 17.11 3.54 20.23
CA ASP A 56 17.12 2.74 21.47
C ASP A 56 15.71 2.49 21.99
N ASN A 57 14.83 3.50 21.98
CA ASN A 57 13.43 3.32 22.38
C ASN A 57 12.67 2.37 21.43
N GLY A 58 12.93 2.47 20.12
CA GLY A 58 12.34 1.56 19.14
C GLY A 58 12.77 0.12 19.36
N LEU A 59 14.08 -0.11 19.51
CA LEU A 59 14.65 -1.44 19.72
C LEU A 59 14.31 -2.05 21.09
N ALA A 60 13.92 -1.24 22.08
CA ALA A 60 13.41 -1.75 23.34
C ALA A 60 12.04 -2.44 23.20
N ASN A 61 11.29 -2.17 22.12
CA ASN A 61 9.93 -2.67 21.92
C ASN A 61 9.76 -3.50 20.64
N CYS A 62 10.66 -3.36 19.67
CA CYS A 62 10.64 -4.05 18.39
C CYS A 62 11.96 -4.78 18.14
N ARG A 63 11.92 -5.88 17.38
CA ARG A 63 13.12 -6.61 16.97
C ARG A 63 13.93 -5.85 15.93
N TYR A 64 13.25 -5.21 14.98
CA TYR A 64 13.89 -4.47 13.88
C TYR A 64 13.51 -2.98 13.90
N GLY A 65 14.36 -2.17 13.26
CA GLY A 65 14.11 -0.77 12.98
C GLY A 65 14.37 -0.44 11.52
N VAL A 66 13.34 0.00 10.79
CA VAL A 66 13.52 0.56 9.46
C VAL A 66 13.87 2.04 9.60
N VAL A 67 14.89 2.50 8.89
CA VAL A 67 15.30 3.91 8.88
C VAL A 67 15.23 4.45 7.46
N ILE A 68 14.33 5.42 7.25
CA ILE A 68 14.19 6.13 5.98
C ILE A 68 15.29 7.19 5.89
N LEU A 69 16.23 6.95 4.98
CA LEU A 69 17.35 7.83 4.66
C LEU A 69 16.96 8.63 3.42
N SER A 70 16.58 9.88 3.66
CA SER A 70 16.19 10.86 2.64
C SER A 70 17.04 12.12 2.77
N THR A 71 16.89 13.04 1.81
CA THR A 71 17.46 14.39 1.95
C THR A 71 16.94 15.10 3.21
N SER A 72 15.66 14.93 3.55
CA SER A 72 15.03 15.47 4.77
C SER A 72 15.68 14.92 6.05
N PHE A 73 15.99 13.62 6.06
CA PHE A 73 16.67 12.95 7.18
C PHE A 73 18.06 13.52 7.42
N PHE A 74 18.87 13.65 6.37
CA PHE A 74 20.22 14.21 6.49
C PHE A 74 20.22 15.72 6.78
N GLY A 75 19.15 16.43 6.39
CA GLY A 75 18.92 17.83 6.74
C GLY A 75 18.72 18.10 8.23
N LYS A 76 18.47 17.07 9.06
CA LYS A 76 18.36 17.23 10.53
C LYS A 76 19.72 17.42 11.23
N HIS A 77 20.84 17.37 10.50
CA HIS A 77 22.20 17.61 10.98
C HIS A 77 22.65 16.69 12.14
N TYR A 78 22.29 15.40 12.07
CA TYR A 78 22.80 14.39 13.00
C TYR A 78 24.33 14.32 12.97
N THR A 79 24.93 14.07 14.13
CA THR A 79 26.38 13.95 14.21
C THR A 79 26.86 12.65 13.54
N ASN A 80 28.07 12.66 12.98
CA ASN A 80 28.70 11.44 12.43
C ASN A 80 28.73 10.28 13.44
N ARG A 81 28.80 10.61 14.74
CA ARG A 81 28.75 9.61 15.83
C ARG A 81 27.38 8.93 15.90
N GLU A 82 26.28 9.67 15.79
CA GLU A 82 24.93 9.10 15.79
C GLU A 82 24.67 8.26 14.54
N LEU A 83 25.10 8.73 13.36
CA LEU A 83 24.95 7.99 12.11
C LEU A 83 25.80 6.72 12.07
N ALA A 84 27.02 6.75 12.62
CA ALA A 84 27.84 5.55 12.78
C ALA A 84 27.21 4.56 13.78
N GLY A 85 26.59 5.10 14.85
CA GLY A 85 25.88 4.31 15.85
C GLY A 85 24.72 3.51 15.26
N LEU A 86 24.00 4.07 14.29
CA LEU A 86 22.97 3.33 13.52
C LEU A 86 23.56 2.12 12.78
N ALA A 87 24.65 2.34 12.03
CA ALA A 87 25.29 1.27 11.27
C ALA A 87 25.90 0.20 12.18
N GLN A 88 26.20 0.48 13.44
CA GLN A 88 26.78 -0.52 14.34
C GLN A 88 25.74 -1.36 15.07
N ARG A 89 24.44 -1.06 14.96
CA ARG A 89 23.39 -1.83 15.66
C ARG A 89 23.27 -3.25 15.14
N GLU A 90 23.43 -4.20 16.07
CA GLU A 90 23.27 -5.63 15.87
C GLU A 90 22.84 -6.31 17.18
N VAL A 91 22.11 -7.42 17.06
CA VAL A 91 21.74 -8.32 18.17
C VAL A 91 22.06 -9.73 17.69
N ASP A 92 22.77 -10.51 18.51
CA ASP A 92 23.23 -11.87 18.18
C ASP A 92 23.96 -11.99 16.83
N GLY A 93 24.67 -10.92 16.43
CA GLY A 93 25.38 -10.83 15.15
C GLY A 93 24.50 -10.48 13.95
N GLU A 94 23.17 -10.37 14.13
CA GLU A 94 22.24 -9.94 13.09
C GLU A 94 22.10 -8.42 13.07
N LYS A 95 22.10 -7.82 11.88
CA LYS A 95 21.82 -6.39 11.71
C LYS A 95 20.32 -6.14 11.88
N ILE A 96 19.98 -5.34 12.88
CA ILE A 96 18.58 -5.04 13.25
C ILE A 96 18.08 -3.71 12.67
N ILE A 97 18.97 -2.89 12.12
CA ILE A 97 18.62 -1.64 11.44
C ILE A 97 18.63 -1.86 9.94
N LEU A 98 17.47 -1.61 9.31
CA LEU A 98 17.19 -1.84 7.90
C LEU A 98 17.05 -0.49 7.19
N PRO A 99 18.07 -0.03 6.44
CA PRO A 99 18.00 1.26 5.77
C PRO A 99 17.15 1.21 4.50
N VAL A 100 16.35 2.26 4.28
CA VAL A 100 15.62 2.50 3.02
C VAL A 100 16.03 3.86 2.47
N TRP A 101 16.58 3.90 1.27
CA TRP A 101 17.08 5.13 0.63
C TRP A 101 15.99 5.75 -0.25
N VAL A 102 15.79 7.06 -0.11
CA VAL A 102 14.77 7.83 -0.84
C VAL A 102 15.44 9.03 -1.52
N GLY A 103 15.51 9.01 -2.85
CA GLY A 103 16.03 10.13 -3.64
C GLY A 103 17.48 10.51 -3.32
N ILE A 104 18.28 9.55 -2.83
CA ILE A 104 19.69 9.73 -2.49
C ILE A 104 20.54 8.60 -3.06
N ASN A 105 21.80 8.91 -3.37
CA ASN A 105 22.74 7.92 -3.89
C ASN A 105 23.84 7.56 -2.87
N GLU A 106 24.60 6.52 -3.19
CA GLU A 106 25.66 5.98 -2.33
C GLU A 106 26.71 7.03 -1.97
N ARG A 107 27.09 7.89 -2.92
CA ARG A 107 28.06 8.96 -2.67
C ARG A 107 27.55 9.92 -1.60
N GLN A 108 26.31 10.35 -1.69
CA GLN A 108 25.70 11.23 -0.67
C GLN A 108 25.67 10.54 0.69
N VAL A 109 25.21 9.30 0.76
CA VAL A 109 25.19 8.53 2.04
C VAL A 109 26.60 8.39 2.61
N ARG A 110 27.59 8.11 1.76
CA ARG A 110 29.00 7.96 2.16
C ARG A 110 29.62 9.26 2.66
N GLU A 111 29.23 10.41 2.10
CA GLU A 111 29.64 11.73 2.57
C GLU A 111 29.12 12.01 4.00
N PHE A 112 27.91 11.55 4.34
CA PHE A 112 27.37 11.65 5.70
C PHE A 112 27.88 10.57 6.66
N SER A 113 27.93 9.32 6.20
CA SER A 113 28.31 8.15 6.99
C SER A 113 28.78 6.99 6.10
N PRO A 114 30.10 6.81 5.92
CA PRO A 114 30.64 5.66 5.20
C PRO A 114 30.15 4.30 5.74
N PRO A 115 30.08 4.05 7.06
CA PRO A 115 29.56 2.78 7.59
C PRO A 115 28.11 2.48 7.21
N LEU A 116 27.31 3.53 6.97
CA LEU A 116 25.91 3.39 6.56
C LEU A 116 25.79 3.16 5.05
N ALA A 117 26.74 3.67 4.25
CA ALA A 117 26.79 3.43 2.81
C ALA A 117 27.16 1.97 2.47
N ASP A 118 27.93 1.30 3.34
CA ASP A 118 28.31 -0.10 3.17
C ASP A 118 27.17 -1.09 3.56
N ARG A 119 25.99 -0.58 3.93
CA ARG A 119 24.81 -1.41 4.25
C ARG A 119 24.03 -1.74 2.99
N ILE A 120 23.57 -3.00 2.91
CA ILE A 120 22.51 -3.37 1.97
C ILE A 120 21.23 -2.63 2.41
N ALA A 121 20.61 -1.93 1.46
CA ALA A 121 19.45 -1.09 1.68
C ALA A 121 18.31 -1.44 0.71
N GLY A 122 17.08 -1.12 1.11
CA GLY A 122 15.98 -0.95 0.17
C GLY A 122 16.13 0.39 -0.56
N PHE A 123 15.79 0.44 -1.85
CA PHE A 123 15.76 1.69 -2.62
C PHE A 123 14.31 2.00 -2.94
N TRP A 124 13.82 3.16 -2.52
CA TRP A 124 12.45 3.58 -2.77
C TRP A 124 12.15 3.69 -4.26
N ASP A 125 13.16 4.09 -5.05
CA ASP A 125 13.10 4.22 -6.50
C ASP A 125 12.92 2.86 -7.22
N ASP A 126 13.16 1.71 -6.54
CA ASP A 126 12.85 0.37 -7.05
C ASP A 126 11.34 0.03 -6.95
N GLY A 127 10.54 0.93 -6.40
CA GLY A 127 9.12 0.73 -6.11
C GLY A 127 8.87 0.13 -4.72
N ILE A 128 7.77 0.55 -4.09
CA ILE A 128 7.41 0.18 -2.72
C ILE A 128 7.26 -1.34 -2.51
N VAL A 129 6.78 -2.08 -3.52
CA VAL A 129 6.65 -3.54 -3.46
C VAL A 129 8.03 -4.21 -3.33
N SER A 130 9.03 -3.72 -4.07
CA SER A 130 10.41 -4.22 -4.00
C SER A 130 11.00 -3.98 -2.61
N VAL A 131 10.81 -2.76 -2.07
CA VAL A 131 11.25 -2.42 -0.71
C VAL A 131 10.60 -3.34 0.32
N VAL A 132 9.28 -3.51 0.27
CA VAL A 132 8.56 -4.36 1.22
C VAL A 132 8.99 -5.82 1.11
N SER A 133 9.21 -6.36 -0.09
CA SER A 133 9.73 -7.72 -0.25
C SER A 133 11.06 -7.91 0.47
N LYS A 134 12.03 -7.02 0.23
CA LYS A 134 13.36 -7.04 0.88
C LYS A 134 13.25 -6.94 2.40
N LEU A 135 12.31 -6.12 2.91
CA LEU A 135 12.08 -5.98 4.35
C LEU A 135 11.48 -7.26 4.96
N ILE A 136 10.52 -7.89 4.29
CA ILE A 136 9.89 -9.14 4.78
C ILE A 136 10.90 -10.29 4.84
N GLU A 137 11.80 -10.39 3.86
CA GLU A 137 12.90 -11.37 3.85
C GLU A 137 13.73 -11.35 5.12
N VAL A 138 13.88 -10.18 5.75
CA VAL A 138 14.65 -10.04 6.98
C VAL A 138 13.75 -10.11 8.22
N ILE A 139 12.64 -9.38 8.22
CA ILE A 139 11.79 -9.21 9.42
C ILE A 139 11.04 -10.50 9.74
N LYS A 140 10.52 -11.18 8.71
CA LYS A 140 9.58 -12.30 8.87
C LYS A 140 9.57 -13.21 7.63
N PRO A 141 10.69 -13.90 7.34
CA PRO A 141 10.85 -14.68 6.11
C PRO A 141 9.79 -15.77 5.93
N GLU A 142 9.22 -16.31 7.00
CA GLU A 142 8.13 -17.28 6.94
C GLU A 142 6.84 -16.72 6.31
N LEU A 143 6.66 -15.40 6.27
CA LEU A 143 5.57 -14.77 5.53
C LEU A 143 5.76 -14.90 4.02
N ILE A 144 6.99 -15.02 3.49
CA ILE A 144 7.23 -15.07 2.05
C ILE A 144 6.53 -16.26 1.41
N GLU A 145 6.66 -17.45 1.99
CA GLU A 145 5.92 -18.62 1.49
C GLU A 145 4.41 -18.41 1.55
N THR A 146 3.93 -17.69 2.55
CA THR A 146 2.50 -17.38 2.70
C THR A 146 2.06 -16.39 1.62
N LEU A 147 2.84 -15.34 1.36
CA LEU A 147 2.57 -14.31 0.35
C LEU A 147 2.67 -14.85 -1.08
N LEU A 148 3.64 -15.73 -1.36
CA LEU A 148 3.75 -16.43 -2.65
C LEU A 148 2.55 -17.35 -2.93
N LYS A 149 1.90 -17.85 -1.87
CA LYS A 149 0.64 -18.62 -1.97
C LYS A 149 -0.58 -17.71 -2.13
N ARG A 150 -0.47 -16.40 -1.89
CA ARG A 150 -1.58 -15.47 -2.09
C ARG A 150 -1.80 -15.25 -3.58
N LYS A 151 -3.07 -15.25 -3.96
CA LYS A 151 -3.49 -14.99 -5.34
C LYS A 151 -3.52 -13.47 -5.55
N ILE A 152 -2.39 -12.90 -5.96
CA ILE A 152 -2.28 -11.49 -6.33
C ILE A 152 -2.83 -11.32 -7.74
N ILE A 153 -3.83 -10.45 -7.90
CA ILE A 153 -4.53 -10.25 -9.17
C ILE A 153 -4.45 -8.77 -9.53
N ALA A 154 -3.84 -8.45 -10.66
CA ALA A 154 -3.79 -7.06 -11.14
C ALA A 154 -5.18 -6.59 -11.60
N LEU A 155 -5.55 -5.35 -11.28
CA LEU A 155 -6.71 -4.71 -11.87
C LEU A 155 -6.28 -4.04 -13.19
N SER A 156 -7.14 -4.14 -14.20
CA SER A 156 -6.93 -3.50 -15.51
C SER A 156 -7.71 -2.19 -15.59
N CYS A 157 -7.18 -1.19 -16.29
CA CYS A 157 -7.90 0.06 -16.56
C CYS A 157 -9.13 -0.25 -17.42
N LEU A 158 -10.30 0.25 -17.01
CA LEU A 158 -11.56 0.09 -17.71
C LEU A 158 -11.90 1.42 -18.40
N THR A 159 -11.91 1.40 -19.73
CA THR A 159 -12.04 2.59 -20.58
C THR A 159 -13.37 2.65 -21.32
N THR A 160 -14.12 1.56 -21.33
CA THR A 160 -15.40 1.44 -22.01
C THR A 160 -16.48 0.86 -21.10
N GLY A 161 -17.75 1.22 -21.38
CA GLY A 161 -18.87 0.64 -20.64
C GLY A 161 -18.98 -0.88 -20.81
N LYS A 162 -18.52 -1.43 -21.94
CA LYS A 162 -18.49 -2.89 -22.15
C LYS A 162 -17.49 -3.58 -21.21
N GLU A 163 -16.29 -3.03 -21.02
CA GLU A 163 -15.30 -3.59 -20.09
C GLU A 163 -15.83 -3.60 -18.66
N VAL A 164 -16.54 -2.54 -18.26
CA VAL A 164 -17.21 -2.47 -16.96
C VAL A 164 -18.28 -3.55 -16.82
N VAL A 165 -19.16 -3.69 -17.82
CA VAL A 165 -20.19 -4.73 -17.84
C VAL A 165 -19.58 -6.13 -17.73
N ASP A 166 -18.54 -6.41 -18.53
CA ASP A 166 -17.86 -7.72 -18.53
C ASP A 166 -17.23 -8.04 -17.15
N VAL A 167 -16.82 -7.01 -16.39
CA VAL A 167 -16.28 -7.16 -15.03
C VAL A 167 -17.37 -7.35 -13.98
N VAL A 168 -18.45 -6.58 -14.05
CA VAL A 168 -19.43 -6.48 -12.96
C VAL A 168 -20.55 -7.52 -13.07
N VAL A 169 -21.07 -7.75 -14.28
CA VAL A 169 -22.24 -8.60 -14.50
C VAL A 169 -21.96 -10.06 -14.14
N GLY A 170 -22.94 -10.71 -13.51
CA GLY A 170 -22.84 -12.11 -13.05
C GLY A 170 -21.94 -12.31 -11.83
N CYS A 171 -21.44 -11.23 -11.23
CA CYS A 171 -20.78 -11.30 -9.93
C CYS A 171 -21.83 -11.43 -8.81
N HIS A 172 -21.53 -12.27 -7.83
CA HIS A 172 -22.37 -12.46 -6.64
C HIS A 172 -22.13 -11.37 -5.59
N PHE A 173 -20.97 -10.73 -5.63
CA PHE A 173 -20.58 -9.62 -4.77
C PHE A 173 -19.39 -8.86 -5.38
N SER A 174 -19.11 -7.67 -4.86
CA SER A 174 -18.03 -6.81 -5.32
C SER A 174 -17.25 -6.21 -4.15
N TYR A 175 -15.97 -5.92 -4.40
CA TYR A 175 -15.12 -5.07 -3.56
C TYR A 175 -14.94 -3.74 -4.29
N SER A 176 -15.13 -2.63 -3.57
CA SER A 176 -14.91 -1.30 -4.12
C SER A 176 -13.86 -0.54 -3.32
N HIS A 177 -13.06 0.24 -4.03
CA HIS A 177 -12.16 1.23 -3.46
C HIS A 177 -12.32 2.54 -4.24
N TYR A 178 -12.20 3.66 -3.56
CA TYR A 178 -12.10 4.97 -4.19
C TYR A 178 -11.23 5.90 -3.36
N ASP A 179 -10.52 6.82 -4.01
CA ASP A 179 -9.84 7.91 -3.32
C ASP A 179 -10.84 8.87 -2.70
N ASP A 180 -10.43 9.56 -1.62
CA ASP A 180 -11.29 10.54 -0.95
C ASP A 180 -11.68 11.68 -1.92
N PRO A 181 -12.99 11.90 -2.15
CA PRO A 181 -13.48 13.07 -2.87
C PRO A 181 -13.17 14.36 -2.10
N ASN A 182 -12.77 15.41 -2.82
CA ASN A 182 -12.44 16.72 -2.24
C ASN A 182 -13.68 17.60 -2.04
N ASP A 183 -14.73 17.41 -2.85
CA ASP A 183 -15.94 18.22 -2.84
C ASP A 183 -17.21 17.43 -3.19
N GLU A 184 -18.37 18.08 -3.06
CA GLU A 184 -19.68 17.47 -3.32
C GLU A 184 -19.87 17.07 -4.79
N ALA A 185 -19.22 17.75 -5.74
CA ALA A 185 -19.33 17.39 -7.15
C ALA A 185 -18.65 16.05 -7.42
N GLU A 186 -17.47 15.83 -6.83
CA GLU A 186 -16.78 14.55 -6.93
C GLU A 186 -17.49 13.43 -6.18
N ILE A 187 -18.09 13.71 -5.01
CA ILE A 187 -18.94 12.73 -4.30
C ILE A 187 -20.07 12.25 -5.20
N ASN A 188 -20.76 13.18 -5.85
CA ASN A 188 -21.87 12.85 -6.73
C ASN A 188 -21.41 12.06 -7.97
N LEU A 189 -20.25 12.41 -8.54
CA LEU A 189 -19.71 11.73 -9.71
C LEU A 189 -19.23 10.31 -9.38
N VAL A 190 -18.33 10.17 -8.40
CA VAL A 190 -17.77 8.86 -8.00
C VAL A 190 -18.85 7.98 -7.39
N GLY A 191 -19.68 8.53 -6.49
CA GLY A 191 -20.79 7.81 -5.86
C GLY A 191 -21.85 7.39 -6.87
N GLY A 192 -22.19 8.27 -7.83
CA GLY A 192 -23.12 7.97 -8.90
C GLY A 192 -22.63 6.85 -9.82
N PHE A 193 -21.33 6.86 -10.16
CA PHE A 193 -20.73 5.77 -10.92
C PHE A 193 -20.77 4.45 -10.15
N ILE A 194 -20.39 4.43 -8.87
CA ILE A 194 -20.44 3.21 -8.03
C ILE A 194 -21.88 2.68 -7.91
N GLN A 195 -22.87 3.56 -7.79
CA GLN A 195 -24.28 3.16 -7.76
C GLN A 195 -24.70 2.54 -9.10
N GLU A 196 -24.31 3.13 -10.24
CA GLU A 196 -24.56 2.56 -11.56
C GLU A 196 -23.98 1.14 -11.68
N LEU A 197 -22.77 0.89 -11.14
CA LEU A 197 -22.19 -0.46 -11.14
C LEU A 197 -23.00 -1.45 -10.32
N ARG A 198 -23.53 -1.04 -9.17
CA ARG A 198 -24.38 -1.89 -8.34
C ARG A 198 -25.67 -2.23 -9.09
N ASP A 199 -26.31 -1.22 -9.67
CA ASP A 199 -27.54 -1.40 -10.43
C ASP A 199 -27.32 -2.35 -11.62
N LEU A 200 -26.21 -2.19 -12.36
CA LEU A 200 -25.80 -3.11 -13.42
C LEU A 200 -25.69 -4.54 -12.90
N GLY A 201 -25.01 -4.77 -11.78
CA GLY A 201 -24.83 -6.11 -11.22
C GLY A 201 -26.15 -6.77 -10.80
N ASP A 202 -27.08 -5.99 -10.26
CA ASP A 202 -28.30 -6.49 -9.62
C ASP A 202 -29.40 -6.87 -10.63
N ILE A 203 -29.56 -6.11 -11.73
CA ILE A 203 -30.71 -6.28 -12.63
C ILE A 203 -30.36 -6.65 -14.08
N TRP A 204 -29.08 -6.89 -14.42
CA TRP A 204 -28.66 -7.10 -15.82
C TRP A 204 -29.44 -8.19 -16.56
N ASP A 205 -29.70 -9.32 -15.89
CA ASP A 205 -30.40 -10.47 -16.46
C ASP A 205 -31.93 -10.28 -16.48
N GLU A 206 -32.44 -9.23 -15.84
CA GLU A 206 -33.87 -8.90 -15.76
C GLU A 206 -34.32 -7.90 -16.84
N ILE A 207 -33.36 -7.18 -17.44
CA ILE A 207 -33.61 -6.14 -18.45
C ILE A 207 -33.41 -6.66 -19.88
N ASP A 208 -34.06 -6.00 -20.85
CA ASP A 208 -33.92 -6.38 -22.25
C ASP A 208 -32.61 -5.90 -22.89
N ALA A 209 -32.29 -6.41 -24.07
CA ALA A 209 -31.05 -6.08 -24.77
C ALA A 209 -30.91 -4.57 -25.11
N THR A 210 -32.02 -3.85 -25.30
CA THR A 210 -32.00 -2.41 -25.57
C THR A 210 -31.59 -1.64 -24.32
N ASP A 211 -32.15 -2.00 -23.17
CA ASP A 211 -31.81 -1.39 -21.90
C ASP A 211 -30.40 -1.78 -21.44
N GLN A 212 -29.93 -3.00 -21.72
CA GLN A 212 -28.53 -3.39 -21.55
C GLN A 212 -27.58 -2.50 -22.38
N MET A 213 -27.93 -2.24 -23.65
CA MET A 213 -27.13 -1.35 -24.51
C MET A 213 -27.13 0.09 -23.98
N ARG A 214 -28.27 0.59 -23.48
CA ARG A 214 -28.37 1.92 -22.87
C ARG A 214 -27.53 2.03 -21.60
N ALA A 215 -27.58 1.04 -20.73
CA ALA A 215 -26.80 1.01 -19.50
C ALA A 215 -25.29 0.98 -19.80
N SER A 216 -24.87 0.16 -20.78
CA SER A 216 -23.48 0.16 -21.26
C SER A 216 -23.06 1.51 -21.85
N PHE A 217 -23.95 2.20 -22.58
CA PHE A 217 -23.66 3.52 -23.14
C PHE A 217 -23.54 4.58 -22.04
N ARG A 218 -24.48 4.61 -21.10
CA ARG A 218 -24.47 5.51 -19.93
C ARG A 218 -23.20 5.33 -19.10
N THR A 219 -22.81 4.09 -18.86
CA THR A 219 -21.57 3.76 -18.15
C THR A 219 -20.34 4.32 -18.87
N ALA A 220 -20.30 4.24 -20.21
CA ALA A 220 -19.21 4.80 -21.00
C ALA A 220 -19.13 6.33 -20.88
N ASP A 221 -20.27 7.02 -20.76
CA ASP A 221 -20.27 8.48 -20.56
C ASP A 221 -19.81 8.86 -19.15
N LEU A 222 -20.23 8.11 -18.11
CA LEU A 222 -19.73 8.32 -16.75
C LEU A 222 -18.21 8.10 -16.64
N ILE A 223 -17.65 7.10 -17.35
CA ILE A 223 -16.19 6.89 -17.40
C ILE A 223 -15.48 8.13 -17.97
N LYS A 224 -16.02 8.74 -19.04
CA LYS A 224 -15.43 9.96 -19.62
C LYS A 224 -15.55 11.14 -18.67
N GLU A 225 -16.67 11.29 -17.97
CA GLU A 225 -16.86 12.35 -16.97
C GLU A 225 -15.85 12.22 -15.83
N LEU A 226 -15.64 10.98 -15.34
CA LEU A 226 -14.60 10.64 -14.37
C LEU A 226 -13.20 10.99 -14.89
N GLU A 227 -12.87 10.59 -16.12
CA GLU A 227 -11.57 10.86 -16.76
C GLU A 227 -11.30 12.38 -16.86
N VAL A 228 -12.29 13.15 -17.30
CA VAL A 228 -12.20 14.63 -17.37
C VAL A 228 -11.99 15.24 -15.98
N ALA A 229 -12.58 14.67 -14.94
CA ALA A 229 -12.38 15.08 -13.55
C ALA A 229 -11.08 14.53 -12.93
N GLY A 230 -10.23 13.84 -13.69
CA GLY A 230 -8.94 13.31 -13.23
C GLY A 230 -9.04 11.98 -12.49
N TRP A 231 -10.16 11.26 -12.63
CA TRP A 231 -10.39 9.95 -12.05
C TRP A 231 -10.24 8.86 -13.12
N THR A 232 -9.79 7.69 -12.70
CA THR A 232 -9.60 6.52 -13.54
C THR A 232 -10.25 5.31 -12.89
N VAL A 233 -10.81 4.43 -13.73
CA VAL A 233 -11.54 3.25 -13.29
C VAL A 233 -10.71 2.01 -13.58
N TYR A 234 -10.60 1.14 -12.59
CA TYR A 234 -9.91 -0.14 -12.70
C TYR A 234 -10.80 -1.26 -12.21
N GLY A 235 -10.66 -2.45 -12.79
CA GLY A 235 -11.36 -3.60 -12.28
C GLY A 235 -10.85 -4.95 -12.76
N VAL A 236 -11.33 -5.98 -12.09
CA VAL A 236 -11.08 -7.38 -12.45
C VAL A 236 -12.22 -8.26 -11.96
N LYS A 237 -12.64 -9.22 -12.80
CA LYS A 237 -13.57 -10.29 -12.43
C LYS A 237 -12.82 -11.56 -12.08
N MET A 238 -13.28 -12.24 -11.04
CA MET A 238 -12.64 -13.39 -10.44
C MET A 238 -13.66 -14.49 -10.23
N LYS A 239 -13.16 -15.73 -10.25
CA LYS A 239 -13.94 -16.93 -9.93
C LYS A 239 -13.11 -17.89 -9.10
N GLY A 240 -13.76 -18.57 -8.16
CA GLY A 240 -13.17 -19.69 -7.44
C GLY A 240 -13.88 -20.03 -6.14
N LYS A 241 -13.28 -20.98 -5.41
CA LYS A 241 -13.78 -21.41 -4.10
C LYS A 241 -13.49 -20.37 -3.04
N LYS A 242 -14.53 -19.99 -2.29
CA LYS A 242 -14.43 -19.03 -1.18
C LYS A 242 -15.44 -19.34 -0.08
N MET A 243 -15.12 -18.95 1.15
CA MET A 243 -16.08 -18.87 2.24
C MET A 243 -16.66 -17.45 2.30
N VAL A 244 -17.97 -17.32 2.10
CA VAL A 244 -18.69 -16.05 2.13
C VAL A 244 -19.87 -16.20 3.09
N ALA A 245 -19.98 -15.31 4.07
CA ALA A 245 -21.04 -15.37 5.10
C ALA A 245 -21.22 -16.77 5.75
N GLY A 246 -20.11 -17.49 5.99
CA GLY A 246 -20.12 -18.83 6.58
C GLY A 246 -20.42 -19.98 5.61
N VAL A 247 -20.61 -19.70 4.32
CA VAL A 247 -20.89 -20.69 3.28
C VAL A 247 -19.68 -20.87 2.37
N VAL A 248 -19.18 -22.10 2.29
CA VAL A 248 -18.12 -22.47 1.33
C VAL A 248 -18.77 -22.85 -0.01
N GLY A 249 -18.37 -22.19 -1.08
CA GLY A 249 -18.93 -22.39 -2.41
C GLY A 249 -18.00 -21.93 -3.53
N GLU A 250 -18.39 -22.20 -4.77
CA GLU A 250 -17.82 -21.55 -5.96
C GLU A 250 -18.54 -20.21 -6.16
N TRP A 251 -17.78 -19.13 -6.25
CA TRP A 251 -18.32 -17.79 -6.38
C TRP A 251 -17.68 -17.09 -7.58
N GLU A 252 -18.41 -16.14 -8.15
CA GLU A 252 -17.89 -15.12 -9.06
C GLU A 252 -18.00 -13.77 -8.36
N TRP A 253 -16.93 -12.97 -8.37
CA TRP A 253 -16.90 -11.66 -7.74
C TRP A 253 -15.98 -10.72 -8.51
N CYS A 254 -16.13 -9.42 -8.28
CA CYS A 254 -15.25 -8.43 -8.87
C CYS A 254 -14.60 -7.53 -7.81
N ALA A 255 -13.50 -6.90 -8.21
CA ALA A 255 -12.90 -5.78 -7.51
C ALA A 255 -12.91 -4.58 -8.46
N ILE A 256 -13.35 -3.42 -7.98
CA ILE A 256 -13.41 -2.16 -8.72
C ILE A 256 -12.69 -1.09 -7.91
N ALA A 257 -11.84 -0.29 -8.56
CA ALA A 257 -11.21 0.88 -7.97
C ALA A 257 -11.50 2.13 -8.81
N VAL A 258 -11.90 3.23 -8.18
CA VAL A 258 -12.07 4.55 -8.82
C VAL A 258 -11.11 5.52 -8.15
N ILE A 259 -9.99 5.78 -8.80
CA ILE A 259 -8.84 6.47 -8.17
C ILE A 259 -8.43 7.70 -8.97
N ARG A 260 -7.66 8.59 -8.37
CA ARG A 260 -7.11 9.75 -9.06
C ARG A 260 -5.87 9.42 -9.86
N GLY A 261 -5.77 10.01 -11.04
CA GLY A 261 -4.61 9.92 -11.91
C GLY A 261 -4.35 8.49 -12.38
N ILE A 262 -3.10 8.21 -12.77
CA ILE A 262 -2.68 6.90 -13.26
C ILE A 262 -1.70 6.31 -12.22
N PRO A 263 -2.03 5.18 -11.58
CA PRO A 263 -1.14 4.49 -10.67
C PRO A 263 -0.01 3.77 -11.43
N GLU A 264 1.04 3.40 -10.72
CA GLU A 264 2.04 2.46 -11.24
C GLU A 264 1.43 1.06 -11.38
N SER A 265 0.69 0.62 -10.35
CA SER A 265 -0.05 -0.64 -10.38
C SER A 265 -1.18 -0.67 -9.35
N ILE A 266 -2.19 -1.50 -9.61
CA ILE A 266 -3.25 -1.82 -8.65
C ILE A 266 -3.40 -3.33 -8.58
N VAL A 267 -3.47 -3.87 -7.36
CA VAL A 267 -3.64 -5.30 -7.13
C VAL A 267 -4.75 -5.59 -6.13
N PHE A 268 -5.46 -6.68 -6.35
CA PHE A 268 -6.38 -7.29 -5.41
C PHE A 268 -5.68 -8.46 -4.71
N MET A 269 -5.69 -8.44 -3.38
CA MET A 269 -5.12 -9.48 -2.53
C MET A 269 -5.87 -9.51 -1.20
N ASP A 270 -6.19 -10.70 -0.71
CA ASP A 270 -6.89 -10.92 0.58
C ASP A 270 -8.11 -10.02 0.80
N ASP A 271 -8.96 -9.92 -0.23
CA ASP A 271 -10.21 -9.16 -0.15
C ASP A 271 -10.02 -7.65 0.00
N GLN A 272 -8.83 -7.17 -0.34
CA GLN A 272 -8.46 -5.76 -0.34
C GLN A 272 -7.84 -5.34 -1.67
N ILE A 273 -8.00 -4.06 -2.00
CA ILE A 273 -7.40 -3.41 -3.15
C ILE A 273 -6.22 -2.57 -2.65
N TYR A 274 -5.06 -2.77 -3.25
CA TYR A 274 -3.84 -2.01 -2.98
C TYR A 274 -3.44 -1.22 -4.21
N ILE A 275 -3.13 0.07 -4.01
CA ILE A 275 -2.78 1.01 -5.08
C ILE A 275 -1.35 1.49 -4.85
N PHE A 276 -0.53 1.37 -5.88
CA PHE A 276 0.86 1.81 -5.87
C PHE A 276 1.00 3.03 -6.78
N ARG A 277 1.44 4.15 -6.23
CA ARG A 277 1.62 5.43 -6.94
C ARG A 277 3.10 5.79 -6.92
N THR A 278 3.60 6.31 -8.03
CA THR A 278 4.87 7.03 -8.07
C THR A 278 4.70 8.36 -7.33
N GLY A 279 5.62 8.64 -6.39
CA GLY A 279 5.65 9.89 -5.63
C GLY A 279 6.19 11.08 -6.40
#